data_AF-A0AA35VLF1-F1
#
_entry.id   AF-A0AA35VLF1-F1
#
_cell.length_a   1.000
_cell.length_b   1.000
_cell.length_c   1.000
_cell.angle_alpha   90.00
_cell.angle_beta   90.00
_cell.angle_gamma   90.00
#
_symmetry.space_group_name_H-M   'P 1'
#
loop_
_entity.id
_entity.type
_entity.pdbx_description
1 polymer ?
#
loop_
_entity_poly.entity_id
_entity_poly.type
_entity_poly.pdbx_seq_one_letter_code
_entity_poly.pdbx_strand_id
1 'polypeptide(L)'
;MNITMWHVRLLNTPFNPKVVYDGHPTLFTIKLYHGGEFTKYPDVRYIDGTVNYVDMVDIDEFSVHELDAIMKGFRYGVPPVIYYHFLVLVETSTLVFAL
;
A
#
# COMPACT_ATOMS: atom_id res chain seq x y z
N MET A 1 -11.39 9.49 -19.40
CA MET A 1 -11.78 8.60 -18.28
C MET A 1 -10.49 8.23 -17.57
N ASN A 2 -10.29 8.70 -16.34
CA ASN A 2 -9.12 8.31 -15.55
C ASN A 2 -9.40 6.90 -15.03
N ILE A 3 -8.82 5.89 -15.68
CA ILE A 3 -8.88 4.52 -15.17
C ILE A 3 -7.87 4.51 -14.02
N THR A 4 -8.34 4.49 -12.77
CA THR A 4 -7.44 4.28 -11.62
C THR A 4 -6.75 2.93 -11.79
N MET A 5 -5.46 2.94 -12.10
CA MET A 5 -4.65 1.75 -12.33
C MET A 5 -4.12 1.22 -11.00
N TRP A 6 -5.01 0.86 -10.08
CA TRP A 6 -4.65 0.05 -8.92
C TRP A 6 -5.85 -0.72 -8.41
N HIS A 7 -5.62 -1.85 -7.76
CA HIS A 7 -6.68 -2.61 -7.11
C HIS A 7 -6.21 -3.26 -5.82
N VAL A 8 -7.14 -3.40 -4.88
CA VAL A 8 -6.91 -4.11 -3.63
C VAL A 8 -6.99 -5.61 -3.91
N ARG A 9 -5.90 -6.33 -3.66
CA ARG A 9 -5.86 -7.78 -3.81
C ARG A 9 -6.82 -8.45 -2.83
N LEU A 10 -7.64 -9.37 -3.33
CA LEU A 10 -8.47 -10.22 -2.48
C LEU A 10 -7.59 -11.14 -1.62
N LEU A 11 -7.98 -11.32 -0.36
CA LEU A 11 -7.32 -12.22 0.58
C LEU A 11 -7.17 -13.63 -0.02
N ASN A 12 -6.02 -14.25 0.24
CA ASN A 12 -5.65 -15.60 -0.22
C ASN A 12 -5.56 -15.78 -1.75
N THR A 13 -5.56 -14.70 -2.52
CA THR A 13 -5.33 -14.79 -3.97
C THR A 13 -3.85 -15.04 -4.24
N PRO A 14 -3.48 -16.10 -4.99
CA PRO A 14 -2.10 -16.33 -5.38
C PRO A 14 -1.64 -15.18 -6.28
N PHE A 15 -0.41 -14.72 -6.06
CA PHE A 15 0.15 -13.59 -6.80
C PHE A 15 1.63 -13.80 -7.08
N ASN A 16 2.01 -13.68 -8.35
CA ASN A 16 3.40 -13.78 -8.79
C ASN A 16 3.79 -12.49 -9.52
N PRO A 17 4.50 -11.54 -8.86
CA PRO A 17 4.84 -10.25 -9.46
C PRO A 17 5.67 -10.40 -10.74
N LYS A 18 6.51 -11.43 -10.85
CA LYS A 18 7.33 -11.67 -12.05
C LYS A 18 6.49 -11.98 -13.29
N VAL A 19 5.33 -12.62 -13.10
CA VAL A 19 4.41 -12.96 -14.20
C VAL A 19 3.44 -11.81 -14.44
N VAL A 20 2.91 -11.21 -13.37
CA VAL A 20 1.91 -10.14 -13.47
C VAL A 20 2.50 -8.85 -14.05
N TYR A 21 3.74 -8.52 -13.70
CA TYR A 21 4.42 -7.29 -14.14
C TYR A 21 5.47 -7.55 -15.23
N ASP A 22 5.43 -8.70 -15.90
CA ASP A 22 6.36 -8.98 -17.00
C ASP A 22 6.21 -7.93 -18.11
N GLY A 23 7.32 -7.36 -18.56
CA GLY A 23 7.32 -6.26 -19.52
C GLY A 23 6.85 -4.89 -18.99
N HIS A 24 6.50 -4.77 -17.70
CA HIS A 24 5.99 -3.55 -17.07
C HIS A 24 6.84 -3.13 -15.85
N PRO A 25 8.05 -2.60 -16.06
CA PRO A 25 9.02 -2.34 -14.98
C PRO A 25 8.60 -1.19 -14.03
N THR A 26 7.64 -0.36 -14.41
CA THR A 26 7.10 0.75 -13.59
C THR A 26 6.02 0.29 -12.62
N LEU A 27 5.46 -0.92 -12.83
CA LEU A 27 4.39 -1.44 -11.99
C LEU A 27 4.92 -2.16 -10.77
N PHE A 28 4.26 -1.93 -9.63
CA PHE A 28 4.62 -2.57 -8.37
C PHE A 28 3.41 -2.83 -7.47
N THR A 29 3.66 -3.61 -6.42
CA THR A 29 2.71 -3.87 -5.34
C THR A 29 3.10 -3.05 -4.11
N ILE A 30 2.12 -2.42 -3.48
CA ILE A 30 2.24 -1.85 -2.14
C ILE A 30 1.72 -2.86 -1.12
N LYS A 31 2.51 -3.10 -0.07
CA LYS A 31 2.03 -3.76 1.15
C LYS A 31 1.66 -2.68 2.16
N LEU A 32 0.36 -2.42 2.31
CA LEU A 32 -0.18 -1.33 3.09
C LEU A 32 -0.70 -1.84 4.44
N TYR A 33 -0.07 -1.35 5.51
CA TYR A 33 -0.47 -1.55 6.91
C TYR A 33 -1.32 -0.36 7.35
N HIS A 34 -2.47 -0.60 7.97
CA HIS A 34 -3.37 0.48 8.41
C HIS A 34 -4.25 0.07 9.61
N GLY A 35 -4.88 1.03 10.28
CA GLY A 35 -5.79 0.80 11.41
C GLY A 35 -5.14 0.27 12.69
N GLY A 36 -3.82 0.43 12.84
CA GLY A 36 -3.03 0.01 14.00
C GLY A 36 -2.17 1.17 14.51
N GLU A 37 -1.12 0.85 15.28
CA GLU A 37 -0.23 1.87 15.84
C GLU A 37 1.23 1.42 15.90
N PHE A 38 2.15 2.39 16.01
CA PHE A 38 3.55 2.10 16.28
C PHE A 38 3.82 2.00 17.78
N THR A 39 4.60 1.00 18.18
CA THR A 39 5.19 0.93 19.51
C THR A 39 6.25 2.02 19.71
N LYS A 40 6.54 2.35 20.97
CA LYS A 40 7.54 3.36 21.33
C LYS A 40 8.97 2.84 21.12
N TYR A 41 9.89 3.77 20.87
CA TYR A 41 11.34 3.53 20.88
C TYR A 41 11.79 2.81 22.17
N PRO A 42 12.78 1.88 22.12
CA PRO A 42 13.67 1.55 20.99
C PRO A 42 13.15 0.52 19.98
N ASP A 43 12.10 -0.22 20.32
CA ASP A 43 11.63 -1.36 19.51
C ASP A 43 10.37 -0.97 18.73
N VAL A 44 10.53 -0.05 17.78
CA VAL A 44 9.43 0.47 16.95
C VAL A 44 8.93 -0.61 16.00
N ARG A 45 7.68 -1.02 16.19
CA ARG A 45 6.96 -2.02 15.43
C ARG A 45 5.54 -1.53 15.18
N TYR A 46 4.96 -1.92 14.06
CA TYR A 46 3.57 -1.66 13.78
C TYR A 46 2.71 -2.84 14.27
N ILE A 47 1.78 -2.57 15.19
CA ILE A 47 0.97 -3.59 15.87
C ILE A 47 -0.53 -3.32 15.71
N ASP A 48 -1.35 -4.34 15.98
CA ASP A 48 -2.82 -4.31 16.03
C ASP A 48 -3.55 -3.79 14.78
N GLY A 49 -2.84 -3.58 13.68
CA GLY A 49 -3.42 -3.15 12.41
C GLY A 49 -3.72 -4.29 11.43
N THR A 50 -4.30 -3.91 10.30
CA THR A 50 -4.61 -4.79 9.16
C THR A 50 -3.61 -4.58 8.03
N VAL A 51 -3.44 -5.60 7.20
CA VAL A 51 -2.59 -5.55 6.00
C VAL A 51 -3.43 -5.80 4.75
N ASN A 52 -3.29 -4.92 3.76
CA ASN A 52 -3.79 -5.13 2.42
C ASN A 52 -2.66 -5.01 1.40
N TYR A 53 -2.79 -5.75 0.29
CA TYR A 53 -1.92 -5.59 -0.86
C TYR A 53 -2.65 -4.78 -1.93
N VAL A 54 -1.97 -3.77 -2.48
CA VAL A 54 -2.48 -2.96 -3.57
C VAL A 54 -1.59 -3.19 -4.78
N ASP A 55 -2.18 -3.68 -5.86
CA ASP A 55 -1.49 -4.11 -7.07
C ASP A 55 -1.73 -3.15 -8.22
N MET A 56 -0.83 -3.23 -9.22
CA MET A 56 -0.86 -2.47 -10.49
C MET A 56 -0.50 -1.00 -10.33
N VAL A 57 0.04 -0.59 -9.19
CA VAL A 57 0.46 0.79 -8.94
C VAL A 57 1.60 1.13 -9.90
N ASP A 58 1.47 2.19 -10.67
CA ASP A 58 2.52 2.72 -11.52
C ASP A 58 3.37 3.74 -10.74
N ILE A 59 4.69 3.58 -10.73
CA ILE A 59 5.60 4.50 -10.04
C ILE A 59 5.54 5.94 -10.57
N ASP A 60 5.18 6.12 -11.84
CA ASP A 60 5.07 7.45 -12.45
C ASP A 60 3.78 8.18 -12.03
N GLU A 61 2.75 7.43 -11.62
CA GLU A 61 1.47 7.96 -11.11
C GLU A 61 1.43 7.98 -9.57
N PHE A 62 2.28 7.19 -8.93
CA PHE A 62 2.30 7.00 -7.49
C PHE A 62 2.49 8.31 -6.71
N SER A 63 1.50 8.63 -5.89
CA SER A 63 1.52 9.83 -5.05
C SER A 63 0.68 9.68 -3.78
N VAL A 64 0.80 10.65 -2.88
CA VAL A 64 -0.03 10.70 -1.66
C VAL A 64 -1.54 10.77 -1.98
N HIS A 65 -1.92 11.37 -3.11
CA HIS A 65 -3.31 11.44 -3.53
C HIS A 65 -3.88 10.06 -3.89
N GLU A 66 -3.04 9.18 -4.46
CA GLU A 66 -3.44 7.80 -4.72
C GLU A 66 -3.57 6.99 -3.44
N LEU A 67 -2.64 7.16 -2.48
CA LEU A 67 -2.76 6.55 -1.16
C LEU A 67 -4.04 6.98 -0.45
N ASP A 68 -4.42 8.25 -0.53
CA ASP A 68 -5.69 8.74 0.03
C ASP A 68 -6.90 8.11 -0.66
N ALA A 69 -6.85 7.90 -1.98
CA ALA A 69 -7.90 7.22 -2.72
C ALA A 69 -8.01 5.74 -2.31
N ILE A 70 -6.88 5.06 -2.11
CA ILE A 70 -6.80 3.68 -1.59
C ILE A 70 -7.43 3.60 -0.19
N MET A 71 -7.03 4.49 0.72
CA MET A 71 -7.52 4.51 2.10
C MET A 71 -9.02 4.80 2.19
N LYS A 72 -9.55 5.68 1.32
CA LYS A 72 -11.00 5.89 1.17
C LYS A 72 -11.71 4.61 0.70
N GLY A 73 -11.08 3.83 -0.18
CA GLY A 73 -11.60 2.55 -0.66
C GLY A 73 -11.79 1.50 0.44
N PHE A 74 -10.98 1.54 1.50
CA PHE A 74 -11.11 0.67 2.67
C PHE A 74 -12.26 1.02 3.62
N ARG A 75 -13.04 2.06 3.31
CA ARG A 75 -14.21 2.52 4.09
C ARG A 75 -13.89 2.96 5.51
N TYR A 76 -12.63 3.30 5.81
CA TYR A 76 -12.35 4.14 6.97
C TYR A 76 -13.09 5.47 6.76
N GLY A 77 -13.95 5.86 7.70
CA GLY A 77 -14.54 7.20 7.66
C GLY A 77 -13.42 8.22 7.59
N VAL A 78 -13.56 9.26 6.75
CA VAL A 78 -12.47 10.20 6.39
C VAL A 78 -11.78 10.71 7.67
N PRO A 79 -10.57 10.24 8.00
CA PRO A 79 -9.79 10.84 9.08
C PRO A 79 -9.39 12.25 8.63
N PRO A 80 -9.37 13.26 9.53
CA PRO A 80 -9.04 14.62 9.14
C PRO A 80 -7.60 14.76 8.63
N VAL A 81 -6.68 13.89 9.05
CA VAL A 81 -5.29 13.81 8.59
C VAL A 81 -4.84 12.34 8.67
N ILE A 82 -4.22 11.82 7.62
CA ILE A 82 -3.58 10.49 7.59
C ILE A 82 -2.08 10.69 7.45
N TYR A 83 -1.29 9.96 8.23
CA TYR A 83 0.17 9.98 8.11
C TYR A 83 0.67 8.70 7.45
N TYR A 84 1.43 8.86 6.37
CA TYR A 84 2.07 7.75 5.68
C TYR A 84 3.55 7.65 6.04
N HIS A 85 3.97 6.47 6.48
CA HIS A 85 5.37 6.13 6.65
C HIS A 85 5.76 5.06 5.63
N PHE A 86 6.88 5.24 4.93
CA PHE A 86 7.34 4.28 3.92
C PHE A 86 8.68 3.66 4.28
N LEU A 87 8.80 2.37 3.97
CA LEU A 87 10.07 1.64 3.99
C LEU A 87 10.31 1.06 2.60
N VAL A 88 11.38 1.54 1.95
CA VAL A 88 11.82 1.02 0.66
C VAL A 88 12.69 -0.21 0.91
N LEU A 89 12.21 -1.38 0.48
CA LEU A 89 13.00 -2.60 0.49
C LEU A 89 13.66 -2.80 -0.87
N VAL A 90 14.90 -3.27 -0.87
CA VAL A 90 15.75 -3.38 -2.07
C VAL A 90 15.19 -4.37 -3.09
N GLU A 91 14.36 -5.35 -2.71
CA GLU A 91 14.11 -6.49 -3.60
C GLU A 91 12.71 -6.66 -4.20
N THR A 92 11.58 -6.25 -3.61
CA THR A 92 10.29 -6.58 -4.27
C THR A 92 9.03 -5.81 -3.85
N SER A 93 9.01 -5.01 -2.77
CA SER A 93 7.77 -4.36 -2.32
C SER A 93 8.03 -3.14 -1.45
N THR A 94 7.28 -2.06 -1.70
CA THR A 94 7.24 -0.90 -0.81
C THR A 94 6.27 -1.18 0.32
N LEU A 95 6.73 -1.07 1.56
CA LEU A 95 5.84 -1.11 2.73
C LEU A 95 5.41 0.32 3.06
N VAL A 96 4.10 0.49 3.23
CA VAL A 96 3.50 1.76 3.65
C VAL A 96 2.68 1.52 4.90
N PHE A 97 2.77 2.41 5.87
CA PHE A 97 1.98 2.41 7.11
C PHE A 97 1.10 3.65 7.14
N ALA A 98 -0.19 3.50 7.44
CA ALA A 98 -1.15 4.58 7.62
C ALA A 98 -1.60 4.66 9.09
N LEU A 99 -1.43 5.84 9.70
CA LEU A 99 -1.89 6.21 11.05
C LEU A 99 -3.06 7.20 10.98
#